data_AF-R1D0D5-F1
#
_entry.id   AF-R1D0D5-F1
#
_cell.length_a   1.000
_cell.length_b   1.000
_cell.length_c   1.000
_cell.angle_alpha   90.00
_cell.angle_beta   90.00
_cell.angle_gamma   90.00
#
_symmetry.space_group_name_H-M   'P 1'
#
loop_
_entity.id
_entity.type
_entity.pdbx_description
1 polymer ?
#
loop_
_entity_poly.entity_id
_entity_poly.type
_entity_poly.pdbx_seq_one_letter_code
_entity_poly.pdbx_strand_id
1 'polypeptide(L)'
;MCNAAHLPSKGQGSDSKGSGAPKWQRNASLRQLYRFASKTDRWQMVAGVSAVVVSGANQPLQLVVFGQLLDSFNLTDKSEVQRRIFFLAGMYAALGVQQLITISIQTACFTTVAARQSLRMRAAYFAALARRPLSFFDGADAGGLASSVLEKTTAVQAGLGDDLAQLLQRLVAFVTGLACALYFSWQLALVSTAAVPLLALCV
;
A
#
# COMPACT_ATOMS: atom_id res chain seq x y z
N MET A 1 12.86 -76.98 6.53
CA MET A 1 11.52 -76.60 6.02
C MET A 1 10.95 -75.56 6.95
N CYS A 2 11.06 -74.29 6.56
CA CYS A 2 10.43 -73.16 7.22
C CYS A 2 8.92 -73.21 6.97
N ASN A 3 8.10 -72.97 8.00
CA ASN A 3 6.90 -72.17 7.78
C ASN A 3 6.49 -71.45 9.07
N ALA A 4 6.25 -70.15 8.92
CA ALA A 4 5.80 -69.21 9.92
C ALA A 4 4.30 -68.98 9.71
N ALA A 5 3.51 -68.98 10.78
CA ALA A 5 2.20 -68.36 10.79
C ALA A 5 1.71 -68.11 12.23
N HIS A 6 1.07 -66.96 12.40
CA HIS A 6 0.22 -66.52 13.52
C HIS A 6 0.87 -65.82 14.73
N LEU A 7 1.17 -64.53 14.53
CA LEU A 7 0.60 -63.50 15.39
C LEU A 7 -0.10 -62.42 14.53
N PRO A 8 -1.30 -61.96 14.92
CA PRO A 8 -2.20 -61.20 14.06
C PRO A 8 -1.79 -59.73 13.88
N SER A 9 -1.82 -59.33 12.61
CA SER A 9 -1.95 -57.96 12.11
C SER A 9 -3.28 -57.36 12.60
N LYS A 10 -3.19 -56.29 13.40
CA LYS A 10 -4.30 -55.35 13.59
C LYS A 10 -4.24 -54.31 12.49
N GLY A 11 -5.35 -54.20 11.78
CA GLY A 11 -5.52 -53.45 10.55
C GLY A 11 -5.32 -51.95 10.67
N GLN A 12 -5.03 -51.38 9.51
CA GLN A 12 -5.08 -49.98 9.16
C GLN A 12 -6.46 -49.38 9.46
N GLY A 13 -6.43 -48.17 10.02
CA GLY A 13 -7.54 -47.23 10.07
C GLY A 13 -6.97 -45.83 9.98
N SER A 14 -7.02 -45.28 8.78
CA SER A 14 -6.76 -43.90 8.40
C SER A 14 -7.14 -42.87 9.47
N ASP A 15 -6.20 -41.99 9.83
CA ASP A 15 -6.52 -40.57 9.95
C ASP A 15 -5.30 -39.73 9.57
N SER A 16 -5.35 -39.28 8.31
CA SER A 16 -4.65 -38.11 7.84
C SER A 16 -5.04 -36.90 8.69
N LYS A 17 -4.08 -36.19 9.29
CA LYS A 17 -4.25 -34.76 9.62
C LYS A 17 -2.94 -34.09 10.02
N GLY A 18 -2.49 -33.21 9.12
CA GLY A 18 -1.86 -31.95 9.50
C GLY A 18 -0.35 -31.99 9.63
N SER A 19 0.35 -32.02 8.49
CA SER A 19 1.66 -31.40 8.37
C SER A 19 1.55 -29.97 8.93
N GLY A 20 2.15 -29.77 10.10
CA GLY A 20 2.18 -28.49 10.80
C GLY A 20 3.08 -27.52 10.06
N ALA A 21 2.57 -26.94 8.97
CA ALA A 21 3.18 -25.78 8.37
C ALA A 21 3.34 -24.71 9.47
N PRO A 22 4.55 -24.17 9.71
CA PRO A 22 4.74 -23.16 10.74
C PRO A 22 3.83 -21.97 10.43
N LYS A 23 2.87 -21.71 11.32
CA LYS A 23 2.04 -20.51 11.29
C LYS A 23 2.95 -19.30 11.54
N TRP A 24 3.42 -18.69 10.47
CA TRP A 24 4.15 -17.42 10.50
C TRP A 24 3.19 -16.26 10.75
N GLN A 25 2.42 -16.31 11.84
CA GLN A 25 1.72 -15.16 12.38
C GLN A 25 2.61 -14.52 13.44
N ARG A 26 3.70 -13.89 12.99
CA ARG A 26 4.44 -12.96 13.82
C ARG A 26 4.25 -11.60 13.18
N ASN A 27 3.53 -10.70 13.86
CA ASN A 27 3.37 -9.31 13.47
C ASN A 27 4.77 -8.68 13.42
N ALA A 28 5.44 -8.78 12.28
CA ALA A 28 6.74 -8.17 12.08
C ALA A 28 6.51 -6.67 12.13
N SER A 29 7.10 -6.02 13.12
CA SER A 29 7.01 -4.56 13.23
C SER A 29 7.55 -3.94 11.94
N LEU A 30 6.86 -2.94 11.38
CA LEU A 30 7.31 -2.18 10.21
C LEU A 30 8.77 -1.67 10.38
N ARG A 31 9.19 -1.42 11.63
CA ARG A 31 10.58 -1.07 11.97
C ARG A 31 11.59 -2.20 11.74
N GLN A 32 11.22 -3.47 11.95
CA GLN A 32 12.09 -4.61 11.65
C GLN A 32 12.19 -4.86 10.14
N LEU A 33 11.14 -4.52 9.39
CA LEU A 33 11.14 -4.59 7.93
C LEU A 33 12.04 -3.50 7.32
N TYR A 34 11.96 -2.27 7.86
CA TYR A 34 12.82 -1.15 7.46
C TYR A 34 14.26 -1.22 7.96
N ARG A 35 14.59 -2.12 8.89
CA ARG A 35 15.96 -2.30 9.40
C ARG A 35 16.95 -2.70 8.30
N PHE A 36 16.48 -3.29 7.21
CA PHE A 36 17.30 -3.64 6.02
C PHE A 36 17.37 -2.52 4.96
N ALA A 37 16.79 -1.34 5.19
CA ALA A 37 16.82 -0.22 4.26
C ALA A 37 18.18 0.53 4.34
N SER A 38 18.84 0.66 3.19
CA SER A 38 20.13 1.36 3.06
C SER A 38 19.95 2.88 3.29
N LYS A 39 21.05 3.60 3.54
CA LYS A 39 21.05 5.07 3.67
C LYS A 39 20.49 5.75 2.42
N THR A 40 20.80 5.23 1.22
CA THR A 40 20.29 5.74 -0.06
C THR A 40 18.79 5.50 -0.25
N ASP A 41 18.28 4.34 0.19
CA ASP A 41 16.85 4.01 0.11
C ASP A 41 16.02 4.91 1.06
N ARG A 42 16.61 5.36 2.17
CA ARG A 42 15.98 6.32 3.09
C ARG A 42 15.77 7.70 2.47
N TRP A 43 16.76 8.22 1.74
CA TRP A 43 16.61 9.50 1.04
C TRP A 43 15.51 9.47 -0.01
N GLN A 44 15.46 8.37 -0.78
CA GLN A 44 14.40 8.15 -1.77
C GLN A 44 13.01 8.11 -1.10
N MET A 45 12.89 7.47 0.06
CA MET A 45 11.60 7.44 0.77
C MET A 45 11.19 8.77 1.39
N VAL A 46 12.11 9.59 1.89
CA VAL A 46 11.76 10.94 2.36
C VAL A 46 11.24 11.78 1.19
N ALA A 47 11.89 11.71 0.02
CA ALA A 47 11.42 12.38 -1.18
C ALA A 47 10.03 11.85 -1.62
N GLY A 48 9.83 10.53 -1.60
CA GLY A 48 8.55 9.90 -1.90
C GLY A 48 7.43 10.35 -0.96
N VAL A 49 7.70 10.43 0.35
CA VAL A 49 6.73 10.91 1.35
C VAL A 49 6.38 12.38 1.12
N SER A 50 7.35 13.23 0.78
CA SER A 50 7.05 14.63 0.46
C SER A 50 6.15 14.74 -0.79
N ALA A 51 6.39 13.93 -1.82
CA ALA A 51 5.54 13.87 -3.01
C ALA A 51 4.12 13.39 -2.68
N VAL A 52 3.97 12.40 -1.80
CA VAL A 52 2.66 11.93 -1.30
C VAL A 52 1.90 13.08 -0.64
N VAL A 53 2.58 13.90 0.18
CA VAL A 53 1.95 15.03 0.87
C VAL A 53 1.40 16.05 -0.13
N VAL A 54 2.21 16.41 -1.13
CA VAL A 54 1.80 17.35 -2.18
C VAL A 54 0.62 16.79 -3.00
N SER A 55 0.69 15.52 -3.39
CA SER A 55 -0.36 14.83 -4.15
C SER A 55 -1.68 14.72 -3.35
N GLY A 56 -1.61 14.48 -2.04
CA GLY A 56 -2.77 14.43 -1.16
C GLY A 56 -3.43 15.80 -0.93
N ALA A 57 -2.65 16.88 -0.94
CA ALA A 57 -3.18 18.25 -0.84
C ALA A 57 -3.82 18.75 -2.15
N ASN A 58 -3.44 18.19 -3.30
CA ASN A 58 -4.01 18.59 -4.59
C ASN A 58 -5.53 18.30 -4.70
N GLN A 59 -6.02 17.22 -4.08
CA GLN A 59 -7.45 16.86 -4.06
C GLN A 59 -8.37 17.97 -3.53
N PRO A 60 -8.20 18.49 -2.30
CA PRO A 60 -9.00 19.62 -1.82
C PRO A 60 -8.71 20.93 -2.57
N LEU A 61 -7.49 21.13 -3.07
CA LEU A 61 -7.12 22.34 -3.80
C LEU A 61 -7.89 22.45 -5.12
N GLN A 62 -8.08 21.34 -5.85
CA GLN A 62 -8.94 21.29 -7.03
C GLN A 62 -10.39 21.67 -6.72
N LEU A 63 -10.91 21.26 -5.55
CA LEU A 63 -12.26 21.63 -5.11
C LEU A 63 -12.39 23.13 -4.85
N VAL A 64 -11.38 23.77 -4.24
CA VAL A 64 -11.38 25.22 -4.00
C VAL A 64 -11.36 26.01 -5.30
N VAL A 65 -10.50 25.63 -6.25
CA VAL A 65 -10.42 26.27 -7.57
C VAL A 65 -11.74 26.12 -8.31
N PHE A 66 -12.36 24.94 -8.22
CA PHE A 66 -13.68 24.71 -8.80
C PHE A 66 -14.77 25.58 -8.14
N GLY A 67 -14.72 25.76 -6.81
CA GLY A 67 -15.60 26.69 -6.10
C GLY A 67 -15.47 28.13 -6.62
N GLN A 68 -14.25 28.63 -6.79
CA GLN A 68 -13.99 29.95 -7.35
C GLN A 68 -14.46 30.08 -8.81
N LEU A 69 -14.39 28.99 -9.57
CA LEU A 69 -14.91 28.95 -10.93
C LEU A 69 -16.44 29.09 -10.92
N LEU A 70 -17.13 28.40 -10.02
CA LEU A 70 -18.58 28.53 -9.85
C LEU A 70 -18.98 29.96 -9.44
N ASP A 71 -18.26 30.57 -8.50
CA ASP A 71 -18.51 31.95 -8.09
C ASP A 71 -18.31 32.95 -9.24
N SER A 72 -17.37 32.67 -10.15
CA SER A 72 -17.13 33.53 -11.31
C SER A 72 -18.30 33.59 -12.29
N PHE A 73 -19.16 32.56 -12.35
CA PHE A 73 -20.36 32.58 -13.18
C PHE A 73 -21.49 33.46 -12.63
N ASN A 74 -21.44 33.83 -11.34
CA ASN A 74 -22.43 34.71 -10.72
C ASN A 74 -22.18 36.20 -11.01
N LEU A 75 -21.02 36.54 -11.60
CA LEU A 75 -20.69 37.90 -12.00
C LEU A 75 -21.49 38.32 -13.24
N THR A 76 -22.07 39.52 -13.21
CA THR A 76 -22.91 40.04 -14.29
C THR A 76 -22.11 40.55 -15.51
N ASP A 77 -20.84 40.90 -15.32
CA ASP A 77 -19.97 41.47 -16.37
C ASP A 77 -19.28 40.40 -17.24
N LYS A 78 -19.74 40.26 -18.49
CA LYS A 78 -19.28 39.23 -19.43
C LYS A 78 -17.78 39.29 -19.75
N SER A 79 -17.18 40.47 -19.84
CA SER A 79 -15.76 40.65 -20.20
C SER A 79 -14.82 40.23 -19.08
N GLU A 80 -15.17 40.54 -17.82
CA GLU A 80 -14.39 40.16 -16.64
C GLU A 80 -14.52 38.66 -16.35
N VAL A 81 -15.70 38.08 -16.57
CA VAL A 81 -15.96 36.63 -16.45
C VAL A 81 -15.04 35.83 -17.37
N GLN A 82 -14.94 36.20 -18.66
CA GLN A 82 -14.08 35.50 -19.60
C GLN A 82 -12.62 35.51 -19.16
N ARG A 83 -12.09 36.66 -18.74
CA ARG A 83 -10.70 36.79 -18.28
C ARG A 83 -10.43 35.92 -17.05
N ARG A 84 -11.34 35.89 -16.07
CA ARG A 84 -11.22 35.06 -14.87
C ARG A 84 -11.25 33.58 -15.20
N ILE A 85 -12.19 33.13 -16.05
CA ILE A 85 -12.29 31.73 -16.45
C ILE A 85 -11.00 31.26 -17.15
N PHE A 86 -10.44 32.05 -18.07
CA PHE A 86 -9.18 31.68 -18.73
C PHE A 86 -8.02 31.57 -17.74
N PHE A 87 -7.94 32.47 -16.75
CA PHE A 87 -6.92 32.40 -15.70
C PHE A 87 -7.11 31.17 -14.79
N LEU A 88 -8.34 30.90 -14.34
CA LEU A 88 -8.67 29.74 -13.51
C LEU A 88 -8.44 28.42 -14.26
N ALA A 89 -8.78 28.36 -15.55
CA ALA A 89 -8.52 27.21 -16.41
C ALA A 89 -7.02 26.96 -16.57
N GLY A 90 -6.21 28.01 -16.74
CA GLY A 90 -4.75 27.91 -16.78
C GLY A 90 -4.17 27.38 -15.47
N MET A 91 -4.64 27.85 -14.32
CA MET A 91 -4.24 27.35 -13.00
C MET A 91 -4.64 25.88 -12.80
N TYR A 92 -5.84 25.49 -13.23
CA TYR A 92 -6.30 24.10 -13.17
C TYR A 92 -5.44 23.17 -14.04
N ALA A 93 -5.07 23.61 -15.25
CA ALA A 93 -4.14 22.88 -16.11
C ALA A 93 -2.75 22.72 -15.46
N ALA A 94 -2.23 23.77 -14.82
CA ALA A 94 -0.96 23.73 -14.10
C ALA A 94 -0.96 22.72 -12.94
N LEU A 95 -2.05 22.66 -12.16
CA LEU A 95 -2.25 21.65 -11.11
C LEU A 95 -2.28 20.23 -11.68
N GLY A 96 -2.92 20.03 -12.84
CA GLY A 96 -2.93 18.74 -13.54
C GLY A 96 -1.53 18.27 -13.93
N VAL A 97 -0.72 19.15 -14.53
CA VAL A 97 0.67 18.83 -14.90
C VAL A 97 1.52 18.55 -13.66
N GLN A 98 1.40 19.38 -12.62
CA GLN A 98 2.10 19.18 -11.34
C GLN A 98 1.72 17.83 -10.71
N GLN A 99 0.45 17.45 -10.74
CA GLN A 99 -0.03 16.17 -10.20
C GLN A 99 0.53 14.98 -10.98
N LEU A 100 0.58 15.04 -12.31
CA LEU A 100 1.15 13.98 -13.15
C LEU A 100 2.63 13.73 -12.84
N ILE A 101 3.41 14.81 -12.67
CA ILE A 101 4.83 14.71 -12.31
C ILE A 101 4.98 14.11 -10.91
N THR A 102 4.20 14.61 -9.95
CA THR A 102 4.31 14.21 -8.54
C THR A 102 3.96 12.73 -8.35
N ILE A 103 2.86 12.26 -8.94
CA ILE A 103 2.43 10.86 -8.79
C ILE A 103 3.39 9.91 -9.51
N SER A 104 3.94 10.32 -10.64
CA SER A 104 4.92 9.52 -11.39
C SER A 104 6.20 9.33 -10.58
N ILE A 105 6.72 10.40 -9.95
CA ILE A 105 7.90 10.33 -9.06
C ILE A 105 7.59 9.48 -7.82
N GLN A 106 6.42 9.65 -7.22
CA GLN A 106 5.97 8.87 -6.07
C GLN A 106 5.95 7.37 -6.38
N THR A 107 5.18 6.94 -7.39
CA THR A 107 5.05 5.51 -7.75
C THR A 107 6.39 4.91 -8.18
N ALA A 108 7.20 5.62 -8.96
CA ALA A 108 8.52 5.13 -9.36
C ALA A 108 9.45 4.93 -8.16
N CYS A 109 9.45 5.87 -7.21
CA CYS A 109 10.29 5.81 -6.02
C CYS A 109 9.90 4.64 -5.11
N PHE A 110 8.61 4.53 -4.76
CA PHE A 110 8.12 3.46 -3.87
C PHE A 110 8.30 2.08 -4.52
N THR A 111 8.01 1.93 -5.81
CA THR A 111 8.19 0.66 -6.53
C THR A 111 9.65 0.23 -6.58
N THR A 112 10.57 1.17 -6.84
CA THR A 112 12.02 0.88 -6.88
C THR A 112 12.54 0.46 -5.51
N VAL A 113 12.13 1.16 -4.45
CA VAL A 113 12.53 0.84 -3.08
C VAL A 113 11.99 -0.54 -2.66
N ALA A 114 10.72 -0.82 -2.95
CA ALA A 114 10.10 -2.11 -2.67
C ALA A 114 10.80 -3.27 -3.41
N ALA A 115 11.14 -3.07 -4.69
CA ALA A 115 11.88 -4.06 -5.48
C ALA A 115 13.27 -4.37 -4.88
N ARG A 116 14.02 -3.34 -4.45
CA ARG A 116 15.32 -3.52 -3.80
C ARG A 116 15.20 -4.27 -2.47
N GLN A 117 14.19 -3.95 -1.67
CA GLN A 117 13.95 -4.64 -0.40
C GLN A 117 13.59 -6.12 -0.61
N SER A 118 12.70 -6.41 -1.57
CA SER A 118 12.31 -7.76 -1.96
C SER A 118 13.52 -8.61 -2.39
N LEU A 119 14.42 -8.04 -3.20
CA LEU A 119 15.64 -8.72 -3.63
C LEU A 119 16.56 -9.06 -2.44
N ARG A 120 16.74 -8.14 -1.49
CA ARG A 120 17.53 -8.39 -0.27
C ARG A 120 16.91 -9.48 0.60
N MET A 121 15.58 -9.50 0.75
CA MET A 121 14.87 -10.55 1.50
C MET A 121 15.08 -11.92 0.86
N ARG A 122 14.97 -12.01 -0.48
CA ARG A 122 15.22 -13.26 -1.23
C ARG A 122 16.67 -13.71 -1.08
N ALA A 123 17.64 -12.81 -1.23
CA ALA A 123 19.06 -13.14 -1.09
C ALA A 123 19.40 -13.67 0.33
N ALA A 124 18.89 -13.01 1.38
CA ALA A 124 19.06 -13.46 2.75
C ALA A 124 18.37 -14.82 3.02
N TYR A 125 17.19 -15.04 2.43
CA TYR A 125 16.48 -16.32 2.52
C TYR A 125 17.26 -17.46 1.85
N PHE A 126 17.76 -17.27 0.63
CA PHE A 126 18.57 -18.27 -0.05
C PHE A 126 19.87 -18.58 0.70
N ALA A 127 20.54 -17.55 1.23
CA ALA A 127 21.74 -17.73 2.05
C ALA A 127 21.46 -18.53 3.33
N ALA A 128 20.30 -18.34 3.96
CA ALA A 128 19.89 -19.12 5.14
C ALA A 128 19.48 -20.56 4.77
N LEU A 129 18.82 -20.75 3.62
CA LEU A 129 18.41 -22.05 3.12
C LEU A 129 19.62 -22.93 2.77
N ALA A 130 20.66 -22.35 2.16
CA ALA A 130 21.91 -23.06 1.83
C ALA A 130 22.70 -23.56 3.05
N ARG A 131 22.43 -23.02 4.25
CA ARG A 131 23.07 -23.43 5.51
C ARG A 131 22.27 -24.47 6.29
N ARG A 132 21.09 -24.89 5.81
CA ARG A 132 20.27 -25.90 6.50
C ARG A 132 20.70 -27.33 6.15
N PRO A 133 20.61 -28.27 7.11
CA PRO A 133 20.95 -29.68 6.87
C PRO A 133 19.98 -30.34 5.87
N LEU A 134 20.47 -31.34 5.12
CA LEU A 134 19.73 -32.09 4.10
C LEU A 134 18.47 -32.78 4.65
N SER A 135 18.45 -33.14 5.94
CA SER A 135 17.27 -33.71 6.61
C SER A 135 16.05 -32.78 6.64
N PHE A 136 16.25 -31.46 6.47
CA PHE A 136 15.16 -30.50 6.35
C PHE A 136 14.45 -30.60 4.99
N PHE A 137 15.14 -31.07 3.96
CA PHE A 137 14.61 -31.19 2.59
C PHE A 137 13.88 -32.53 2.36
N ASP A 138 14.06 -33.52 3.23
CA ASP A 138 13.43 -34.84 3.11
C ASP A 138 11.96 -34.84 3.59
N GLY A 139 11.63 -33.93 4.53
CA GLY A 139 10.28 -33.75 5.08
C GLY A 139 9.46 -32.63 4.42
N ALA A 140 10.04 -31.86 3.50
CA ALA A 140 9.38 -30.71 2.90
C ALA A 140 9.68 -30.60 1.41
N ASP A 141 8.64 -30.45 0.59
CA ASP A 141 8.79 -30.22 -0.85
C ASP A 141 9.59 -28.93 -1.09
N ALA A 142 10.85 -29.09 -1.47
CA ALA A 142 11.79 -28.00 -1.66
C ALA A 142 11.28 -27.01 -2.73
N GLY A 143 10.59 -27.52 -3.75
CA GLY A 143 9.97 -26.72 -4.81
C GLY A 143 8.79 -25.90 -4.29
N GLY A 144 7.85 -26.54 -3.59
CA GLY A 144 6.69 -25.89 -2.98
C GLY A 144 7.06 -24.86 -1.90
N LEU A 145 8.12 -25.09 -1.13
CA LEU A 145 8.62 -24.11 -0.17
C LEU A 145 9.22 -22.88 -0.84
N ALA A 146 10.02 -23.07 -1.90
CA ALA A 146 10.62 -21.97 -2.64
C ALA A 146 9.57 -21.10 -3.34
N SER A 147 8.55 -21.71 -3.96
CA SER A 147 7.45 -20.99 -4.59
C SER A 147 6.60 -20.23 -3.56
N SER A 148 6.27 -20.86 -2.42
CA SER A 148 5.52 -20.22 -1.34
C SER A 148 6.23 -18.99 -0.76
N VAL A 149 7.55 -19.03 -0.65
CA VAL A 149 8.33 -17.87 -0.17
C VAL A 149 8.41 -16.78 -1.22
N LEU A 150 8.53 -17.15 -2.50
CA LEU A 150 8.52 -16.19 -3.59
C LEU A 150 7.21 -15.41 -3.62
N GLU A 151 6.08 -16.13 -3.51
CA GLU A 151 4.72 -15.58 -3.46
C GLU A 151 4.53 -14.64 -2.25
N LYS A 152 4.94 -15.06 -1.06
CA LYS A 152 4.90 -14.20 0.14
C LYS A 152 5.75 -12.96 -0.02
N THR A 153 6.91 -13.08 -0.65
CA THR A 153 7.80 -11.92 -0.85
C THR A 153 7.25 -10.97 -1.92
N THR A 154 6.62 -11.48 -2.98
CA THR A 154 5.91 -10.63 -3.96
C THR A 154 4.72 -9.91 -3.34
N ALA A 155 3.95 -10.57 -2.48
CA ALA A 155 2.84 -9.94 -1.77
C ALA A 155 3.34 -8.81 -0.84
N VAL A 156 4.42 -9.05 -0.10
CA VAL A 156 5.06 -8.02 0.74
C VAL A 156 5.63 -6.87 -0.11
N GLN A 157 6.20 -7.18 -1.29
CA GLN A 157 6.70 -6.16 -2.22
C GLN A 157 5.58 -5.26 -2.75
N ALA A 158 4.44 -5.84 -3.14
CA ALA A 158 3.28 -5.08 -3.59
C ALA A 158 2.75 -4.17 -2.47
N GLY A 159 2.59 -4.74 -1.26
CA GLY A 159 2.09 -4.01 -0.09
C GLY A 159 3.00 -2.86 0.37
N LEU A 160 4.33 -2.99 0.22
CA LEU A 160 5.29 -1.92 0.55
C LEU A 160 5.51 -0.91 -0.58
N GLY A 161 5.14 -1.26 -1.81
CA GLY A 161 5.34 -0.45 -3.00
C GLY A 161 4.20 0.56 -3.18
N ASP A 162 3.36 0.31 -4.18
CA ASP A 162 2.30 1.24 -4.56
C ASP A 162 1.18 1.32 -3.52
N ASP A 163 0.80 0.21 -2.91
CA ASP A 163 -0.29 0.16 -1.91
C ASP A 163 0.01 1.05 -0.70
N LEU A 164 1.26 1.03 -0.20
CA LEU A 164 1.68 1.88 0.90
C LEU A 164 1.64 3.36 0.52
N ALA A 165 2.08 3.69 -0.70
CA ALA A 165 2.05 5.05 -1.22
C ALA A 165 0.61 5.56 -1.36
N GLN A 166 -0.29 4.73 -1.89
CA GLN A 166 -1.72 5.04 -2.02
C GLN A 166 -2.40 5.18 -0.65
N LEU A 167 -2.09 4.30 0.32
CA LEU A 167 -2.62 4.39 1.67
C LEU A 167 -2.22 5.72 2.33
N LEU A 168 -0.93 6.07 2.26
CA LEU A 168 -0.45 7.35 2.78
C LEU A 168 -1.10 8.54 2.08
N GLN A 169 -1.25 8.48 0.75
CA GLN A 169 -1.93 9.54 -0.01
C GLN A 169 -3.38 9.71 0.42
N ARG A 170 -4.11 8.61 0.61
CA ARG A 170 -5.50 8.65 1.08
C ARG A 170 -5.60 9.21 2.50
N LEU A 171 -4.67 8.87 3.38
CA LEU A 171 -4.61 9.43 4.73
C LEU A 171 -4.32 10.93 4.71
N VAL A 172 -3.35 11.38 3.92
CA VAL A 172 -3.06 12.81 3.77
C VAL A 172 -4.27 13.53 3.18
N ALA A 173 -4.85 13.02 2.10
CA ALA A 173 -6.03 13.60 1.46
C ALA A 173 -7.23 13.69 2.40
N PHE A 174 -7.41 12.69 3.26
CA PHE A 174 -8.44 12.71 4.30
C PHE A 174 -8.18 13.83 5.32
N VAL A 175 -6.96 13.96 5.82
CA VAL A 175 -6.60 15.01 6.80
C VAL A 175 -6.69 16.40 6.18
N THR A 176 -6.15 16.60 4.98
CA THR A 176 -6.20 17.89 4.27
C THR A 176 -7.63 18.25 3.87
N GLY A 177 -8.41 17.28 3.41
CA GLY A 177 -9.83 17.45 3.11
C GLY A 177 -10.65 17.85 4.34
N LEU A 178 -10.45 17.18 5.47
CA LEU A 178 -11.11 17.52 6.74
C LEU A 178 -10.73 18.94 7.20
N ALA A 179 -9.44 19.29 7.11
CA ALA A 179 -8.96 20.63 7.46
C ALA A 179 -9.58 21.71 6.55
N CYS A 180 -9.62 21.49 5.24
CA CYS A 180 -10.27 22.40 4.29
C CYS A 180 -11.78 22.52 4.56
N ALA A 181 -12.48 21.42 4.83
CA ALA A 181 -13.91 21.44 5.14
C ALA A 181 -14.21 22.28 6.40
N LEU A 182 -13.43 22.09 7.46
CA LEU A 182 -13.55 22.87 8.70
C LEU A 182 -13.24 24.35 8.50
N TYR A 183 -12.30 24.68 7.61
CA TYR A 183 -11.91 26.06 7.31
C TYR A 183 -13.04 26.86 6.63
N PHE A 184 -13.74 26.29 5.65
CA PHE A 184 -14.82 27.00 4.95
C PHE A 184 -16.10 27.10 5.77
N SER A 185 -16.55 25.98 6.36
CA SER A 185 -17.77 25.99 7.17
C SER A 185 -17.78 24.83 8.17
N TRP A 186 -17.51 25.15 9.44
CA TRP A 186 -17.49 24.17 10.52
C TRP A 186 -18.84 23.45 10.71
N GLN A 187 -19.96 24.12 10.39
CA GLN A 187 -21.30 23.54 10.52
C GLN A 187 -21.57 22.44 9.48
N LEU A 188 -21.31 22.70 8.19
CA LEU A 188 -21.52 21.70 7.13
C LEU A 188 -20.53 20.53 7.24
N ALA A 189 -19.29 20.81 7.65
CA ALA A 189 -18.27 19.79 7.85
C ALA A 189 -18.60 18.82 9.00
N LEU A 190 -19.17 19.31 10.12
CA LEU A 190 -19.59 18.45 11.23
C LEU A 190 -20.75 17.54 10.82
N VAL A 191 -21.73 18.07 10.08
CA VAL A 191 -22.87 17.28 9.59
C VAL A 191 -22.41 16.17 8.65
N SER A 192 -21.53 16.48 7.69
CA SER A 192 -21.02 15.46 6.76
C SER A 192 -20.18 14.40 7.46
N THR A 193 -19.33 14.79 8.41
CA THR A 193 -18.50 13.86 9.18
C THR A 193 -19.35 12.95 10.08
N ALA A 194 -20.44 13.46 10.65
CA ALA A 194 -21.39 12.66 11.45
C ALA A 194 -22.23 11.70 10.58
N ALA A 195 -22.49 12.03 9.31
CA ALA A 195 -23.25 11.18 8.40
C ALA A 195 -22.45 9.95 7.92
N VAL A 196 -21.13 10.06 7.75
CA VAL A 196 -20.26 8.94 7.31
C VAL A 196 -20.41 7.67 8.16
N PRO A 197 -20.29 7.71 9.50
CA PRO A 197 -20.44 6.51 10.33
C PRO A 197 -21.89 5.98 10.34
N LEU A 198 -22.90 6.84 10.23
CA LEU A 198 -24.30 6.41 10.14
C LEU A 198 -24.56 5.61 8.86
N LEU A 199 -24.02 6.05 7.73
CA LEU A 199 -24.09 5.32 6.47
C LEU A 199 -23.31 4.00 6.55
N ALA A 200 -22.12 4.01 7.16
CA ALA A 200 -21.31 2.81 7.33
C ALA A 200 -21.93 1.75 8.27
N LEU A 201 -22.75 2.18 9.24
CA LEU A 201 -23.52 1.28 10.10
C LEU A 201 -24.79 0.74 9.42
N CYS A 202 -25.31 1.47 8.44
CA CYS A 202 -26.52 1.10 7.70
C CYS A 202 -26.24 0.10 6.56
N VAL A 203 -25.00 0.07 6.06
CA VAL A 203 -24.49 -0.89 5.06
C VAL A 203 -23.98 -2.15 5.74
#